data_AF-A0A820KVH5-F1
#
_entry.id   AF-A0A820KVH5-F1
#
_cell.length_a   1.000
_cell.length_b   1.000
_cell.length_c   1.000
_cell.angle_alpha   90.00
_cell.angle_beta   90.00
_cell.angle_gamma   90.00
#
_symmetry.space_group_name_H-M   'P 1'
#
loop_
_entity.id
_entity.type
_entity.pdbx_description
1 polymer ?
#
loop_
_entity_poly.entity_id
_entity_poly.type
_entity_poly.pdbx_seq_one_letter_code
_entity_poly.pdbx_strand_id
1 'polypeptide(L)'
;MDFGFPQSTDSNILQEYITQEGHKIEQVRPPQALTNQVSWRSDGVKYRKNEVFLDVIEAVNILVSSNGNVLRSEINGVIKMRVYLSGMPELRLGLNDKILFETTGRTKNKGVELEDVKFHQCVRLSRFENDRTISFVPPDGEFELMSYRLSTQ
;
A
#
# COMPACT_ATOMS: atom_id res chain seq x y z
N MET A 1 -19.64 -8.35 -9.38
CA MET A 1 -20.33 -7.15 -9.90
C MET A 1 -21.81 -7.46 -9.89
N ASP A 2 -22.65 -6.54 -9.40
CA ASP A 2 -24.10 -6.70 -9.35
C ASP A 2 -24.77 -5.45 -9.93
N PHE A 3 -25.72 -5.63 -10.84
CA PHE A 3 -26.38 -4.55 -11.59
C PHE A 3 -25.43 -3.48 -12.19
N GLY A 4 -24.24 -3.90 -12.63
CA GLY A 4 -23.21 -3.00 -13.18
C GLY A 4 -22.32 -2.30 -12.13
N PHE A 5 -22.59 -2.50 -10.84
CA PHE A 5 -21.82 -1.93 -9.74
C PHE A 5 -20.81 -2.96 -9.19
N PRO A 6 -19.51 -2.60 -9.11
CA PRO A 6 -18.53 -3.39 -8.36
C PRO A 6 -18.97 -3.52 -6.89
N GLN A 7 -18.87 -4.73 -6.33
CA GLN A 7 -19.27 -5.01 -4.95
C GLN A 7 -18.04 -5.29 -4.09
N SER A 8 -17.33 -6.37 -4.41
CA SER A 8 -16.08 -6.76 -3.75
C SER A 8 -15.10 -7.26 -4.80
N THR A 9 -13.87 -6.75 -4.75
CA THR A 9 -12.82 -7.03 -5.74
C THR A 9 -11.52 -7.53 -5.11
N ASP A 10 -11.47 -7.69 -3.79
CA ASP A 10 -10.30 -8.18 -3.05
C ASP A 10 -10.17 -9.70 -3.22
N SER A 11 -9.28 -10.15 -4.11
CA SER A 11 -9.14 -11.56 -4.48
C SER A 11 -8.85 -12.49 -3.29
N ASN A 12 -8.01 -12.03 -2.35
CA ASN A 12 -7.63 -12.83 -1.18
C ASN A 12 -8.84 -13.15 -0.27
N ILE A 13 -9.80 -12.23 -0.18
CA ILE A 13 -11.02 -12.41 0.61
C ILE A 13 -12.03 -13.25 -0.15
N LEU A 14 -12.13 -13.04 -1.47
CA LEU A 14 -13.01 -13.84 -2.32
C LEU A 14 -12.62 -15.32 -2.32
N GLN A 15 -11.33 -15.65 -2.23
CA GLN A 15 -10.83 -17.03 -2.18
C GLN A 15 -11.29 -17.82 -0.95
N GLU A 16 -11.73 -17.17 0.13
CA GLU A 16 -12.23 -17.86 1.33
C GLU A 16 -13.55 -18.60 1.10
N TYR A 17 -14.36 -18.13 0.15
CA TYR A 17 -15.69 -18.69 -0.12
C TYR A 17 -15.96 -18.98 -1.60
N ILE A 18 -15.11 -18.48 -2.51
CA ILE A 18 -15.12 -18.81 -3.93
C ILE A 18 -13.91 -19.70 -4.20
N THR A 19 -14.10 -21.01 -4.08
CA THR A 19 -13.04 -22.02 -4.28
C THR A 19 -13.18 -22.70 -5.64
N GLN A 20 -12.05 -23.12 -6.21
CA GLN A 20 -12.02 -23.86 -7.49
C GLN A 20 -12.14 -25.38 -7.28
N GLU A 21 -11.99 -25.85 -6.04
CA GLU A 21 -12.06 -27.28 -5.69
C GLU A 21 -13.50 -27.69 -5.36
N GLY A 22 -13.93 -28.84 -5.90
CA GLY A 22 -15.28 -29.37 -5.73
C GLY A 22 -15.56 -29.89 -4.32
N HIS A 23 -15.78 -29.00 -3.36
CA HIS A 23 -16.27 -29.37 -2.03
C HIS A 23 -17.80 -29.53 -2.04
N LYS A 24 -18.29 -30.60 -1.40
CA LYS A 24 -19.72 -30.74 -1.07
C LYS A 24 -20.12 -29.54 -0.21
N ILE A 25 -21.11 -28.79 -0.66
CA ILE A 25 -21.58 -27.53 -0.07
C ILE A 25 -22.15 -27.81 1.33
N GLU A 26 -21.34 -27.63 2.38
CA GLU A 26 -21.85 -27.08 3.64
C GLU A 26 -22.07 -25.58 3.44
N GLN A 27 -23.06 -24.99 4.12
CA GLN A 27 -23.42 -23.57 3.96
C GLN A 27 -22.20 -22.66 4.17
N VAL A 28 -21.57 -22.24 3.07
CA VAL A 28 -20.46 -21.29 3.11
C VAL A 28 -21.05 -19.93 3.44
N ARG A 29 -20.85 -19.48 4.68
CA ARG A 29 -21.23 -18.14 5.12
C ARG A 29 -20.20 -17.16 4.55
N PRO A 30 -20.63 -16.00 4.02
CA PRO A 30 -19.69 -15.00 3.55
C PRO A 30 -18.80 -14.54 4.72
N PRO A 31 -17.50 -14.30 4.46
CA PRO A 31 -16.59 -13.77 5.47
C PRO A 31 -17.08 -12.44 6.01
N GLN A 32 -16.90 -12.20 7.32
CA GLN A 32 -17.25 -10.92 7.94
C GLN A 32 -16.46 -9.75 7.33
N ALA A 33 -15.26 -10.02 6.80
CA ALA A 33 -14.44 -9.03 6.10
C ALA A 33 -15.19 -8.36 4.94
N LEU A 34 -16.13 -9.05 4.28
CA LEU A 34 -16.88 -8.51 3.15
C LEU A 34 -17.78 -7.31 3.54
N THR A 35 -18.21 -7.26 4.81
CA THR A 35 -19.11 -6.23 5.34
C THR A 35 -18.44 -5.28 6.35
N ASN A 36 -17.19 -5.57 6.72
CA ASN A 36 -16.46 -4.79 7.71
C ASN A 36 -15.79 -3.56 7.10
N GLN A 37 -15.49 -2.57 7.95
CA GLN A 37 -14.74 -1.37 7.56
C GLN A 37 -13.34 -1.70 7.01
N VAL A 38 -12.77 -2.84 7.42
CA VAL A 38 -11.52 -3.38 6.88
C VAL A 38 -11.88 -4.56 5.99
N SER A 39 -11.94 -4.31 4.68
CA SER A 39 -12.39 -5.30 3.69
C SER A 39 -11.27 -6.15 3.10
N TRP A 40 -10.00 -5.85 3.41
CA TRP A 40 -8.83 -6.43 2.76
C TRP A 40 -8.00 -7.36 3.66
N ARG A 41 -8.43 -7.57 4.92
CA ARG A 41 -7.75 -8.46 5.87
C ARG A 41 -8.76 -9.20 6.74
N SER A 42 -8.69 -10.52 6.73
CA SER A 42 -9.52 -11.39 7.55
C SER A 42 -9.01 -11.48 8.99
N ASP A 43 -9.92 -11.74 9.92
CA ASP A 43 -9.56 -12.02 11.31
C ASP A 43 -8.96 -13.44 11.43
N GLY A 44 -8.17 -13.66 12.48
CA GLY A 44 -7.62 -14.98 12.80
C GLY A 44 -6.37 -15.41 12.03
N VAL A 45 -5.80 -14.54 11.18
CA VAL A 45 -4.50 -14.80 10.54
C VAL A 45 -3.43 -15.08 11.59
N LYS A 46 -2.68 -16.17 11.45
CA LYS A 46 -1.67 -16.58 12.44
C LYS A 46 -0.42 -17.09 11.77
N TYR A 47 0.71 -16.48 12.11
CA TYR A 47 2.04 -16.88 11.68
C TYR A 47 2.87 -17.35 12.88
N ARG A 48 3.72 -18.35 12.66
CA ARG A 48 4.67 -18.81 13.68
C ARG A 48 5.73 -17.75 13.99
N LYS A 49 6.12 -16.98 12.98
CA LYS A 49 7.07 -15.88 13.06
C LYS A 49 6.43 -14.67 12.39
N ASN A 50 6.37 -13.56 13.11
CA ASN A 50 5.82 -12.32 12.59
C ASN A 50 6.93 -11.54 11.89
N GLU A 51 6.81 -11.35 10.57
CA GLU A 51 7.81 -10.68 9.75
C GLU A 51 7.15 -9.76 8.71
N VAL A 52 7.84 -8.68 8.38
CA VAL A 52 7.43 -7.74 7.34
C VAL A 52 8.64 -7.47 6.46
N PHE A 53 8.46 -7.60 5.16
CA PHE A 53 9.45 -7.22 4.16
C PHE A 53 8.94 -6.00 3.40
N LEU A 54 9.84 -5.05 3.14
CA LEU A 54 9.55 -3.85 2.37
C LEU A 54 10.56 -3.75 1.24
N ASP A 55 10.06 -3.66 0.01
CA ASP A 55 10.85 -3.46 -1.19
C ASP A 55 10.53 -2.07 -1.74
N VAL A 56 11.55 -1.19 -1.76
CA VAL A 56 11.47 0.13 -2.36
C VAL A 56 12.06 0.04 -3.77
N ILE A 57 11.21 0.18 -4.78
CA ILE A 57 11.56 -0.02 -6.18
C ILE A 57 11.40 1.31 -6.91
N GLU A 58 12.49 1.82 -7.49
CA GLU A 58 12.50 3.08 -8.21
C GLU A 58 12.79 2.86 -9.69
N ALA A 59 11.92 3.38 -10.55
CA ALA A 59 12.10 3.42 -12.00
C ALA A 59 12.48 4.84 -12.44
N VAL A 60 13.64 4.96 -13.07
CA VAL A 60 14.19 6.25 -13.54
C VAL A 60 13.78 6.46 -15.00
N ASN A 61 12.92 7.44 -15.26
CA ASN A 61 12.49 7.82 -16.60
C ASN A 61 13.27 9.05 -17.05
N ILE A 62 14.10 8.90 -18.10
CA ILE A 62 14.90 9.99 -18.65
C ILE A 62 14.63 10.13 -20.15
N LEU A 63 14.42 11.37 -20.60
CA LEU A 63 14.35 11.73 -22.01
C LEU A 63 15.51 12.69 -22.33
N VAL A 64 16.38 12.30 -23.26
CA VAL A 64 17.54 13.10 -23.68
C VAL A 64 17.38 13.49 -25.15
N SER A 65 17.60 14.77 -25.44
CA SER A 65 17.64 15.29 -26.81
C SER A 65 18.88 14.79 -27.56
N SER A 66 18.87 14.87 -28.89
CA SER A 66 20.05 14.55 -29.73
C SER A 66 21.27 15.43 -29.42
N ASN A 67 21.05 16.61 -28.81
CA ASN A 67 22.10 17.53 -28.40
C ASN A 67 22.70 17.19 -27.03
N GLY A 68 22.22 16.13 -26.37
CA GLY A 68 22.67 15.72 -25.04
C GLY A 68 21.96 16.42 -23.87
N ASN A 69 21.03 17.35 -24.14
CA ASN A 69 20.24 18.01 -23.10
C ASN A 69 19.15 17.07 -22.56
N VAL A 70 19.04 16.96 -21.24
CA VAL A 70 17.95 16.25 -20.57
C VAL A 70 16.66 17.06 -20.68
N LEU A 71 15.66 16.49 -21.34
CA LEU A 71 14.34 17.11 -21.56
C LEU A 71 13.34 16.74 -20.46
N ARG A 72 13.47 15.55 -19.90
CA ARG A 72 12.64 15.06 -18.77
C ARG A 72 13.46 14.10 -17.94
N SER A 73 13.37 14.22 -16.62
CA SER A 73 13.95 13.27 -15.68
C SER A 73 13.04 13.15 -14.47
N GLU A 74 12.45 11.99 -14.28
CA GLU A 74 11.56 11.70 -13.15
C GLU A 74 11.85 10.31 -12.61
N ILE A 75 11.56 10.12 -11.33
CA ILE A 75 11.59 8.82 -10.67
C ILE A 75 10.17 8.46 -10.29
N ASN A 76 9.72 7.29 -10.76
CA ASN A 76 8.49 6.65 -10.35
C ASN A 76 8.85 5.54 -9.36
N GLY A 77 8.56 5.77 -8.09
CA GLY A 77 8.82 4.84 -7.01
C GLY A 77 7.58 4.04 -6.61
N VAL A 78 7.81 2.81 -6.17
CA VAL A 78 6.77 1.92 -5.64
C VAL A 78 7.31 1.25 -4.38
N ILE A 79 6.53 1.25 -3.31
CA ILE A 79 6.80 0.50 -2.09
C ILE A 79 5.92 -0.74 -2.07
N LYS A 80 6.52 -1.90 -2.29
CA LYS A 80 5.86 -3.21 -2.13
C LYS A 80 6.12 -3.76 -0.75
N MET A 81 5.12 -4.40 -0.17
CA MET A 81 5.22 -5.04 1.13
C MET A 81 4.86 -6.51 1.02
N ARG A 82 5.55 -7.33 1.81
CA ARG A 82 5.13 -8.70 2.11
C ARG A 82 4.94 -8.83 3.61
N VAL A 83 3.70 -9.02 4.02
CA VAL A 83 3.29 -8.97 5.43
C VAL A 83 2.89 -10.36 5.88
N TYR A 84 3.65 -10.88 6.85
CA TYR A 84 3.38 -12.15 7.52
C TYR A 84 3.19 -11.86 9.01
N LEU A 85 2.05 -11.25 9.35
CA LEU A 85 1.73 -10.84 10.72
C LEU A 85 0.46 -11.53 11.21
N SER A 86 0.43 -11.85 12.51
CA SER A 86 -0.73 -12.46 13.15
C SER A 86 -1.75 -11.41 13.60
N GLY A 87 -3.04 -11.75 13.55
CA GLY A 87 -4.15 -10.91 14.00
C GLY A 87 -4.42 -9.71 13.08
N MET A 88 -4.86 -8.61 13.69
CA MET A 88 -5.19 -7.34 13.01
C MET A 88 -4.22 -6.22 13.44
N PRO A 89 -2.97 -6.23 12.97
CA PRO A 89 -1.98 -5.23 13.36
C PRO A 89 -2.24 -3.87 12.69
N GLU A 90 -2.06 -2.78 13.45
CA GLU A 90 -1.94 -1.44 12.89
C GLU A 90 -0.46 -1.08 12.73
N LEU A 91 -0.03 -0.85 11.49
CA LEU A 91 1.32 -0.44 11.14
C LEU A 91 1.38 1.08 10.90
N ARG A 92 2.54 1.66 11.21
CA ARG A 92 2.88 3.05 10.90
C ARG A 92 4.21 3.09 10.18
N LEU A 93 4.22 3.67 8.98
CA LEU A 93 5.44 3.90 8.21
C LEU A 93 5.77 5.40 8.23
N GLY A 94 7.00 5.72 8.64
CA GLY A 94 7.56 7.06 8.56
C GLY A 94 8.55 7.13 7.40
N LEU A 95 8.33 8.05 6.48
CA LEU A 95 9.27 8.37 5.40
C LEU A 95 10.06 9.63 5.75
N ASN A 96 11.21 9.81 5.10
CA ASN A 96 11.99 11.03 5.21
C ASN A 96 11.42 12.17 4.34
N ASP A 97 10.13 12.42 4.46
CA ASP A 97 9.42 13.46 3.71
C ASP A 97 9.92 14.85 4.11
N LYS A 98 10.35 15.65 3.13
CA LYS A 98 10.87 17.00 3.35
C LYS A 98 9.85 17.90 4.05
N ILE A 99 8.56 17.77 3.73
CA ILE A 99 7.47 18.55 4.35
C ILE A 99 7.36 18.23 5.85
N LEU A 100 7.52 16.96 6.22
CA LEU A 100 7.55 16.53 7.62
C LEU A 100 8.73 17.14 8.38
N PHE A 101 9.91 17.14 7.76
CA PHE A 101 11.12 17.67 8.35
C PHE A 101 11.07 19.19 8.55
N GLU A 102 10.50 19.93 7.60
CA GLU A 102 10.26 21.37 7.71
C GLU A 102 9.30 21.71 8.85
N THR A 103 8.18 20.98 8.94
CA THR A 103 7.18 21.17 10.01
C THR A 103 7.73 20.87 11.41
N THR A 104 8.66 19.93 11.53
CA THR A 104 9.24 19.50 12.82
C THR A 104 10.55 20.24 13.17
N GLY A 105 10.96 21.24 12.39
CA GLY A 105 12.17 22.04 12.65
C GLY A 105 13.50 21.29 12.51
N ARG A 106 13.51 20.16 11.81
CA ARG A 106 14.69 19.31 11.61
C ARG A 106 15.28 19.52 10.22
N THR A 107 15.79 20.73 9.98
CA THR A 107 16.27 21.21 8.66
C THR A 107 17.62 20.66 8.20
N LYS A 108 18.29 19.80 8.99
CA LYS A 108 19.65 19.29 8.66
C LYS A 108 19.69 17.98 7.88
N ASN A 109 18.56 17.29 7.67
CA ASN A 109 18.55 15.99 6.99
C ASN A 109 18.10 16.11 5.53
N LYS A 110 18.72 15.31 4.64
CA LYS A 110 18.27 15.14 3.25
C LYS A 110 16.85 14.54 3.23
N GLY A 111 15.85 15.41 3.12
CA GLY A 111 14.46 15.02 2.89
C GLY A 111 14.21 14.69 1.42
N VAL A 112 13.27 13.80 1.16
CA VAL A 112 12.75 13.51 -0.19
C VAL A 112 11.50 14.35 -0.39
N GLU A 113 11.45 15.09 -1.49
CA GLU A 113 10.29 15.86 -1.89
C GLU A 113 9.44 14.99 -2.82
N LEU A 114 8.32 14.50 -2.30
CA LEU A 114 7.38 13.65 -3.05
C LEU A 114 6.36 14.57 -3.74
N GLU A 115 6.35 14.58 -5.07
CA GLU A 115 5.43 15.43 -5.85
C GLU A 115 4.00 14.90 -5.83
N ASP A 116 3.87 13.58 -6.05
CA ASP A 116 2.58 12.89 -6.03
C ASP A 116 2.77 11.56 -5.31
N VAL A 117 1.73 11.17 -4.55
CA VAL A 117 1.71 9.95 -3.78
C VAL A 117 0.33 9.33 -3.88
N LYS A 118 0.29 8.05 -4.25
CA LYS A 118 -0.92 7.23 -4.26
C LYS A 118 -0.75 6.11 -3.27
N PHE A 119 -1.78 5.88 -2.46
CA PHE A 119 -1.78 4.87 -1.42
C PHE A 119 -2.75 3.75 -1.76
N HIS A 120 -2.45 2.57 -1.22
CA HIS A 120 -3.40 1.49 -1.11
C HIS A 120 -4.59 1.90 -0.21
N GLN A 121 -5.76 1.30 -0.44
CA GLN A 121 -6.98 1.57 0.33
C GLN A 121 -6.84 1.33 1.84
N CYS A 122 -5.82 0.58 2.26
CA CYS A 122 -5.57 0.30 3.66
C CYS A 122 -5.00 1.48 4.46
N VAL A 123 -4.54 2.54 3.78
CA VAL A 123 -3.94 3.71 4.40
C VAL A 123 -5.01 4.72 4.83
N ARG A 124 -4.88 5.19 6.07
CA ARG A 124 -5.75 6.24 6.62
C ARG A 124 -5.32 7.61 6.11
N LEU A 125 -5.87 8.03 4.97
CA LEU A 125 -5.55 9.30 4.31
C LEU A 125 -5.72 10.50 5.24
N SER A 126 -6.76 10.51 6.09
CA SER A 126 -6.99 11.60 7.06
C SER A 126 -5.85 11.77 8.08
N ARG A 127 -5.13 10.70 8.44
CA ARG A 127 -3.93 10.85 9.30
C ARG A 127 -2.76 11.40 8.51
N PHE A 128 -2.55 10.88 7.30
CA PHE A 128 -1.50 11.37 6.42
C PHE A 128 -1.66 12.87 6.08
N GLU A 129 -2.88 13.37 5.88
CA GLU A 129 -3.11 14.80 5.65
C GLU A 129 -2.76 15.68 6.85
N ASN A 130 -2.97 15.18 8.08
CA ASN A 130 -2.76 15.95 9.30
C ASN A 130 -1.29 15.96 9.76
N ASP A 131 -0.66 14.80 9.83
CA ASP A 131 0.67 14.63 10.40
C ASP A 131 1.64 13.88 9.49
N ARG A 132 1.25 13.63 8.22
CA ARG A 132 2.02 12.89 7.21
C ARG A 132 2.47 11.50 7.66
N THR A 133 1.80 10.91 8.65
CA THR A 133 2.04 9.54 9.09
C THR A 133 1.22 8.56 8.25
N ILE A 134 1.90 7.57 7.68
CA ILE A 134 1.24 6.50 6.92
C ILE A 134 0.79 5.41 7.91
N SER A 135 -0.46 5.48 8.37
CA SER A 135 -1.08 4.52 9.31
C SER A 135 -2.03 3.58 8.56
N PHE A 136 -1.89 2.26 8.73
CA PHE A 136 -2.67 1.28 7.98
C PHE A 136 -2.77 -0.08 8.69
N VAL A 137 -3.81 -0.84 8.36
CA VAL A 137 -3.88 -2.28 8.65
C VAL A 137 -3.53 -3.01 7.36
N PRO A 138 -2.38 -3.68 7.23
CA PRO A 138 -1.94 -4.26 5.96
C PRO A 138 -2.79 -5.46 5.52
N PRO A 139 -3.10 -5.62 4.23
CA PRO A 139 -3.48 -6.92 3.66
C PRO A 139 -2.46 -8.01 4.03
N ASP A 140 -2.91 -9.25 4.05
CA ASP A 140 -2.01 -10.38 4.28
C ASP A 140 -1.27 -10.79 3.00
N GLY A 141 0.01 -11.14 3.12
CA GLY A 141 0.84 -11.51 1.96
C GLY A 141 1.44 -10.30 1.23
N GLU A 142 1.60 -10.42 -0.09
CA GLU A 142 2.23 -9.41 -0.94
C GLU A 142 1.21 -8.39 -1.47
N PHE A 143 1.51 -7.10 -1.33
CA PHE A 143 0.72 -6.02 -1.92
C PHE A 143 1.57 -4.76 -2.14
N GLU A 144 1.08 -3.85 -2.98
CA GLU A 144 1.67 -2.52 -3.15
C GLU A 144 1.08 -1.56 -2.11
N LEU A 145 1.91 -1.00 -1.23
CA LEU A 145 1.46 -0.05 -0.21
C LEU A 145 1.21 1.33 -0.80
N MET A 146 2.17 1.80 -1.61
CA MET A 146 2.13 3.13 -2.19
C MET A 146 3.00 3.23 -3.43
N SER A 147 2.63 4.15 -4.31
CA SER A 147 3.44 4.63 -5.43
C SER A 147 3.69 6.12 -5.26
N TYR A 148 4.87 6.59 -5.63
CA TYR A 148 5.23 8.00 -5.55
C TYR A 148 5.96 8.47 -6.80
N ARG A 149 5.91 9.76 -7.07
CA ARG A 149 6.64 10.40 -8.16
C ARG A 149 7.48 11.56 -7.61
N LEU A 150 8.68 11.70 -8.14
CA LEU A 150 9.55 12.85 -7.89
C LEU A 150 10.25 13.26 -9.20
N SER A 151 10.40 14.57 -9.43
CA SER A 151 11.24 15.04 -10.52
C SER A 151 12.67 15.21 -10.02
N THR A 152 13.63 14.72 -10.80
CA THR A 152 15.05 15.00 -10.54
C THR A 152 15.44 16.18 -11.43
N GLN A 153 15.70 17.34 -10.81
CA GLN A 153 16.25 18.50 -11.53
C GLN A 153 17.71 18.30 -11.90
#